data_AF-A0A433X1P9-F1
#
_entry.id   AF-A0A433X1P9-F1
#
_cell.length_a   1.000
_cell.length_b   1.000
_cell.length_c   1.000
_cell.angle_alpha   90.00
_cell.angle_beta   90.00
_cell.angle_gamma   90.00
#
_symmetry.space_group_name_H-M   'P 1'
#
loop_
_entity.id
_entity.type
_entity.pdbx_description
1 polymer ?
#
loop_
_entity_poly.entity_id
_entity_poly.type
_entity_poly.pdbx_seq_one_letter_code
_entity_poly.pdbx_strand_id
1 'polypeptide(L)'
;MATPNNRVKIGWVWMTVYFVLLVLGCNHVYGYSLMDSFLNFTGIGSWAKEGDTGLHITSLIIVPLLLLSMIQTSRYLEVRYPGIFLTLFISSMLWNAIYPKLTEGVIRASELVIK
;
A
#
# COMPACT_ATOMS: atom_id res chain seq x y z
N MET A 1 -2.43 21.97 -21.57
CA MET A 1 -1.74 20.70 -21.88
C MET A 1 -0.47 20.60 -21.04
N ALA A 2 -0.31 19.54 -20.24
CA ALA A 2 0.95 19.31 -19.52
C ALA A 2 2.05 18.92 -20.52
N THR A 3 3.24 19.51 -20.41
CA THR A 3 4.39 19.14 -21.24
C THR A 3 4.76 17.67 -21.01
N PRO A 4 5.39 16.98 -21.98
CA PRO A 4 5.79 15.57 -21.82
C PRO A 4 6.58 15.31 -20.54
N ASN A 5 7.43 16.27 -20.15
CA ASN A 5 8.23 16.20 -18.93
C ASN A 5 7.38 16.32 -17.66
N ASN A 6 6.32 17.14 -17.66
CA ASN A 6 5.40 17.27 -16.55
C ASN A 6 4.52 16.02 -16.38
N ARG A 7 4.12 15.36 -17.48
CA ARG A 7 3.37 14.10 -17.42
C ARG A 7 4.17 13.00 -16.72
N VAL A 8 5.46 12.87 -17.03
CA VAL A 8 6.34 11.89 -16.38
C VAL A 8 6.49 12.18 -14.89
N LYS A 9 6.67 13.45 -14.49
CA LYS A 9 6.72 13.83 -13.06
C LYS A 9 5.45 13.43 -12.31
N ILE A 10 4.28 13.68 -12.90
CA ILE A 10 2.99 13.27 -12.31
C ILE A 10 2.92 11.74 -12.16
N GLY A 11 3.40 10.99 -13.15
CA GLY A 11 3.49 9.54 -13.09
C GLY A 11 4.35 9.04 -11.91
N TRP A 12 5.51 9.66 -11.68
CA TRP A 12 6.35 9.34 -10.52
C TRP A 12 5.67 9.65 -9.19
N VAL A 13 4.93 10.76 -9.10
CA VAL A 13 4.16 11.08 -7.89
C VAL A 13 3.12 10.00 -7.60
N TRP A 14 2.37 9.55 -8.62
CA TRP A 14 1.41 8.46 -8.46
C TRP A 14 2.08 7.14 -8.07
N MET A 15 3.27 6.86 -8.59
CA MET A 15 4.06 5.68 -8.22
C MET A 15 4.52 5.74 -6.75
N THR A 16 4.94 6.91 -6.27
CA THR A 16 5.27 7.10 -4.85
C THR A 16 4.04 6.90 -3.98
N VAL A 17 2.89 7.49 -4.34
CA VAL A 17 1.62 7.29 -3.63
C VAL A 17 1.25 5.81 -3.57
N TYR A 18 1.41 5.08 -4.67
CA TYR A 18 1.18 3.64 -4.73
C TYR A 18 2.01 2.86 -3.71
N PHE A 19 3.32 3.08 -3.64
CA PHE A 19 4.17 2.38 -2.66
C PHE A 19 3.86 2.76 -1.22
N VAL A 20 3.52 4.03 -0.96
CA VAL A 20 3.10 4.47 0.37
C VAL A 20 1.82 3.73 0.79
N LEU A 21 0.81 3.66 -0.08
CA LEU A 21 -0.42 2.93 0.17
C LEU A 21 -0.18 1.42 0.37
N LEU A 22 0.77 0.85 -0.39
CA LEU A 22 1.13 -0.56 -0.28
C LEU A 22 1.74 -0.87 1.09
N VAL A 23 2.65 -0.02 1.58
CA VAL A 23 3.21 -0.16 2.93
C VAL A 23 2.14 0.04 4.00
N LEU A 24 1.29 1.07 3.86
CA LEU A 24 0.22 1.34 4.84
C LEU A 24 -0.78 0.19 4.93
N GLY A 25 -1.15 -0.42 3.80
CA GLY A 25 -2.07 -1.54 3.72
C GLY A 25 -1.46 -2.87 4.18
N CYS A 26 -0.18 -3.13 3.88
CA CYS A 26 0.44 -4.42 4.19
C CYS A 26 1.04 -4.50 5.60
N ASN A 27 1.21 -3.38 6.32
CA ASN A 27 1.87 -3.33 7.63
C ASN A 27 1.06 -3.96 8.78
N HIS A 28 0.77 -5.26 8.72
CA HIS A 28 0.01 -6.02 9.74
C HIS A 28 0.89 -6.60 10.86
N VAL A 29 1.88 -5.86 11.34
CA VAL A 29 2.88 -6.32 12.33
C VAL A 29 2.27 -6.87 13.62
N TYR A 30 1.00 -6.57 13.95
CA TYR A 30 0.29 -7.15 15.09
C TYR A 30 -1.18 -7.50 14.80
N GLY A 31 -1.48 -7.91 13.56
CA GLY A 31 -2.86 -8.14 13.10
C GLY A 31 -3.63 -6.88 12.74
N TYR A 32 -3.09 -5.70 13.05
CA TYR A 32 -3.60 -4.39 12.63
C TYR A 32 -2.59 -3.71 11.71
N SER A 33 -3.09 -3.15 10.60
CA SER A 33 -2.32 -2.31 9.69
C SER A 33 -2.00 -0.94 10.30
N LEU A 34 -1.05 -0.21 9.71
CA LEU A 34 -0.76 1.18 10.13
C LEU A 34 -1.97 2.09 9.90
N MET A 35 -2.73 1.84 8.83
CA MET A 35 -4.00 2.52 8.59
C MET A 35 -5.05 2.17 9.66
N ASP A 36 -5.10 0.92 10.13
CA ASP A 36 -5.99 0.54 11.24
C ASP A 36 -5.64 1.30 12.53
N SER A 37 -4.34 1.46 12.80
CA SER A 37 -3.85 2.25 13.94
C SER A 37 -4.27 3.73 13.82
N PHE A 38 -4.24 4.28 12.61
CA PHE A 38 -4.69 5.66 12.34
C PHE A 38 -6.22 5.81 12.46
N LEU A 39 -7.00 4.86 11.93
CA LEU A 39 -8.46 4.87 12.06
C LEU A 39 -8.90 4.71 13.52
N ASN A 40 -8.22 3.86 14.30
CA ASN A 40 -8.46 3.71 15.72
C ASN A 40 -8.08 4.99 16.49
N PHE A 41 -6.95 5.62 16.16
CA PHE A 41 -6.55 6.91 16.74
C PHE A 41 -7.59 8.02 16.48
N THR A 42 -8.22 8.03 15.31
CA THR A 42 -9.27 8.99 14.94
C THR A 42 -10.66 8.61 15.45
N GLY A 43 -10.81 7.46 16.12
CA GLY A 43 -12.06 6.99 16.70
C GLY A 43 -13.07 6.40 15.71
N ILE A 44 -12.65 6.12 14.47
CA ILE A 44 -13.52 5.60 13.40
C ILE A 44 -13.68 4.08 13.48
N GLY A 45 -12.72 3.38 14.10
CA GLY A 45 -12.65 1.91 14.13
C GLY A 45 -12.25 1.34 12.77
N SER A 46 -11.48 0.25 12.75
CA SER A 46 -11.04 -0.39 11.49
C SER A 46 -12.10 -1.32 10.86
N TRP A 47 -13.20 -1.59 11.57
CA TRP A 47 -14.26 -2.51 11.15
C TRP A 47 -15.63 -1.82 11.13
N ALA A 48 -16.38 -2.02 10.04
CA ALA A 48 -17.69 -1.40 9.86
C ALA A 48 -18.79 -1.98 10.78
N LYS A 49 -18.55 -3.16 11.37
CA LYS A 49 -19.35 -3.80 12.41
C LYS A 49 -18.41 -4.54 13.36
N GLU A 50 -18.72 -4.54 14.65
CA GLU A 50 -18.04 -5.37 15.64
C GLU A 50 -18.32 -6.86 15.32
N GLY A 51 -17.26 -7.61 14.95
CA GLY A 51 -17.32 -9.05 14.68
C GLY A 51 -16.62 -9.48 13.37
N ASP A 52 -16.19 -10.75 13.32
CA ASP A 52 -15.38 -11.42 12.27
C ASP A 52 -15.96 -11.41 10.84
N THR A 53 -17.13 -10.79 10.63
CA THR A 53 -17.84 -10.72 9.35
C THR A 53 -18.02 -9.28 8.85
N GLY A 54 -17.46 -8.29 9.55
CA GLY A 54 -17.48 -6.89 9.13
C GLY A 54 -16.61 -6.62 7.90
N LEU A 55 -16.95 -5.60 7.11
CA LEU A 55 -16.04 -5.07 6.09
C LEU A 55 -14.88 -4.37 6.79
N HIS A 56 -13.65 -4.75 6.44
CA HIS A 56 -12.44 -4.08 6.90
C HIS A 56 -12.33 -2.72 6.19
N ILE A 57 -12.60 -1.64 6.93
CA ILE A 57 -12.70 -0.27 6.39
C ILE A 57 -11.38 0.12 5.72
N THR A 58 -10.25 -0.25 6.33
CA THR A 58 -8.94 -0.03 5.76
C THR A 58 -8.78 -0.68 4.39
N SER A 59 -9.20 -1.93 4.22
CA SER A 59 -9.10 -2.60 2.91
C SER A 59 -10.02 -1.94 1.88
N LEU A 60 -11.20 -1.47 2.31
CA LEU A 60 -12.15 -0.77 1.47
C LEU A 60 -11.65 0.59 0.99
N ILE A 61 -10.74 1.24 1.74
CA ILE A 61 -10.10 2.50 1.36
C ILE A 61 -8.81 2.26 0.56
N ILE A 62 -7.93 1.38 1.05
CA ILE A 62 -6.60 1.16 0.50
C ILE A 62 -6.66 0.47 -0.86
N VAL A 63 -7.49 -0.56 -1.05
CA VAL A 63 -7.53 -1.33 -2.32
C VAL A 63 -7.96 -0.45 -3.51
N PRO A 64 -9.05 0.35 -3.43
CA PRO A 64 -9.40 1.26 -4.52
C PRO A 64 -8.35 2.33 -4.79
N LEU A 65 -7.70 2.87 -3.74
CA LEU A 65 -6.63 3.86 -3.91
C LEU A 65 -5.37 3.25 -4.53
N LEU A 66 -5.02 2.00 -4.19
CA LEU A 66 -3.95 1.26 -4.85
C LEU A 66 -4.24 1.02 -6.32
N LEU A 67 -5.45 0.59 -6.66
CA LEU A 67 -5.87 0.43 -8.06
C LEU A 67 -5.82 1.76 -8.82
N LEU A 68 -6.34 2.83 -8.22
CA LEU A 68 -6.32 4.16 -8.83
C LEU A 68 -4.89 4.64 -9.07
N SER A 69 -4.03 4.56 -8.07
CA SER A 69 -2.62 4.98 -8.17
C SER A 69 -1.85 4.14 -9.18
N MET A 70 -2.09 2.83 -9.26
CA MET A 70 -1.52 1.95 -10.27
C MET A 70 -1.97 2.36 -11.69
N ILE A 71 -3.26 2.54 -11.92
CA ILE A 71 -3.81 2.95 -13.22
C ILE A 71 -3.25 4.32 -13.64
N GLN A 72 -3.20 5.29 -12.73
CA GLN A 72 -2.65 6.60 -13.02
C GLN A 72 -1.16 6.53 -13.33
N THR A 73 -0.39 5.78 -12.55
CA THR A 73 1.05 5.55 -12.80
C THR A 73 1.27 5.01 -14.21
N SER A 74 0.53 3.95 -14.59
CA SER A 74 0.62 3.39 -15.94
C SER A 74 0.25 4.42 -17.00
N ARG A 75 -0.87 5.14 -16.87
CA ARG A 75 -1.28 6.15 -17.86
C ARG A 75 -0.23 7.25 -18.12
N TYR A 76 0.53 7.62 -17.10
CA TYR A 76 1.54 8.68 -17.20
C TYR A 76 2.93 8.18 -17.59
N LEU A 77 3.29 6.93 -17.23
CA LEU A 77 4.62 6.38 -17.45
C LEU A 77 4.71 5.37 -18.61
N GLU A 78 3.60 4.81 -19.10
CA GLU A 78 3.59 3.75 -20.14
C GLU A 78 4.39 4.12 -21.39
N VAL A 79 4.31 5.39 -21.83
CA VAL A 79 5.01 5.87 -23.02
C VAL A 79 6.55 5.78 -22.87
N ARG A 80 7.05 5.93 -21.64
CA ARG A 80 8.49 5.88 -21.33
C ARG A 80 8.92 4.50 -20.82
N TYR A 81 8.02 3.78 -20.15
CA TYR A 81 8.24 2.50 -19.51
C TYR A 81 7.08 1.56 -19.87
N PRO A 82 7.12 0.91 -21.04
CA PRO A 82 6.07 0.01 -21.46
C PRO A 82 5.98 -1.18 -20.50
N GLY A 83 4.76 -1.60 -20.16
CA GLY A 83 4.53 -2.71 -19.25
C GLY A 83 4.68 -2.36 -17.76
N ILE A 84 4.80 -1.07 -17.39
CA ILE A 84 4.90 -0.66 -15.99
C ILE A 84 3.70 -1.13 -15.16
N PHE A 85 2.52 -1.27 -15.76
CA PHE A 85 1.36 -1.87 -15.11
C PHE A 85 1.67 -3.29 -14.62
N LEU A 86 2.18 -4.16 -15.50
CA LEU A 86 2.48 -5.55 -15.16
C LEU A 86 3.60 -5.62 -14.12
N THR A 87 4.62 -4.77 -14.23
CA THR A 87 5.68 -4.66 -13.23
C THR A 87 5.10 -4.34 -11.86
N LEU A 88 4.27 -3.29 -11.75
CA LEU A 88 3.63 -2.92 -10.47
C LEU A 88 2.73 -4.04 -9.93
N PHE A 89 2.01 -4.73 -10.80
CA PHE A 89 1.14 -5.84 -10.42
C PHE A 89 1.95 -6.97 -9.77
N ILE A 90 3.00 -7.43 -10.46
CA ILE A 90 3.90 -8.48 -9.97
C ILE A 90 4.61 -8.02 -8.70
N SER A 91 5.10 -6.78 -8.65
CA SER A 91 5.71 -6.20 -7.45
C SER A 91 4.76 -6.22 -6.25
N SER A 92 3.48 -5.91 -6.43
CA SER A 92 2.48 -6.03 -5.36
C SER A 92 2.27 -7.47 -4.88
N MET A 93 2.22 -8.44 -5.80
CA MET A 93 2.08 -9.85 -5.42
C MET A 93 3.31 -10.34 -4.65
N LEU A 94 4.51 -10.01 -5.12
CA LEU A 94 5.77 -10.32 -4.44
C LEU A 94 5.84 -9.65 -3.06
N TRP A 95 5.44 -8.38 -2.98
CA TRP A 95 5.41 -7.66 -1.71
C TRP A 95 4.48 -8.33 -0.71
N ASN A 96 3.25 -8.67 -1.09
CA ASN A 96 2.32 -9.38 -0.21
C ASN A 96 2.86 -10.73 0.30
N ALA A 97 3.66 -11.44 -0.50
CA ALA A 97 4.24 -12.72 -0.10
C ALA A 97 5.49 -12.59 0.80
N ILE A 98 6.30 -11.55 0.57
CA ILE A 98 7.61 -11.36 1.24
C ILE A 98 7.47 -10.50 2.49
N TYR A 99 6.59 -9.50 2.47
CA TYR A 99 6.48 -8.48 3.50
C TYR A 99 6.15 -9.03 4.90
N PRO A 100 5.22 -10.00 5.08
CA PRO A 100 4.97 -10.60 6.39
C PRO A 100 6.22 -11.27 6.97
N LYS A 101 6.99 -11.96 6.12
CA LYS A 101 8.23 -12.66 6.55
C LYS A 101 9.33 -11.68 6.97
N LEU A 102 9.46 -10.56 6.25
CA LEU A 102 10.42 -9.51 6.59
C LEU A 102 10.04 -8.84 7.91
N THR A 103 8.76 -8.52 8.09
CA THR A 103 8.28 -7.84 9.29
C THR A 103 8.35 -8.72 10.54
N GLU A 104 8.00 -10.01 10.45
CA GLU A 104 8.22 -10.98 11.54
C GLU A 104 9.70 -11.05 11.95
N GLY A 105 10.62 -11.06 10.99
CA GLY A 105 12.06 -11.07 11.25
C GLY A 105 12.54 -9.82 11.98
N VAL A 106 12.05 -8.64 11.59
CA VAL A 106 12.39 -7.36 12.24
C VAL A 106 11.85 -7.28 13.66
N ILE A 107 10.61 -7.72 13.90
CA ILE A 107 10.02 -7.76 15.25
C ILE A 107 10.85 -8.66 16.16
N ARG A 108 11.12 -9.91 15.74
CA ARG A 108 11.94 -10.85 16.52
C ARG A 108 13.32 -10.30 16.82
N ALA A 109 13.96 -9.63 15.86
CA ALA A 109 15.24 -8.97 16.08
C ALA A 109 15.13 -7.81 17.09
N SER A 110 14.06 -7.01 17.01
CA SER A 110 13.83 -5.90 17.94
C SER A 110 13.56 -6.39 19.38
N GLU A 111 12.80 -7.48 19.55
CA GLU A 111 12.56 -8.11 20.85
C GLU A 111 13.85 -8.67 21.48
N LEU A 112 14.77 -9.17 20.66
CA LEU A 112 16.09 -9.64 21.11
C LEU A 112 17.05 -8.51 21.49
N VAL A 113 16.89 -7.31 20.94
CA VAL A 113 17.72 -6.13 21.26
C VAL A 113 17.22 -5.41 22.51
N ILE A 114 15.93 -5.53 22.83
CA ILE A 114 15.30 -4.87 23.99
C ILE A 114 15.39 -5.75 25.27
N LYS A 115 15.75 -7.04 25.14
CA LYS A 115 16.08 -7.93 26.27
C LYS A 115 17.55 -7.85 26.64
#